data_AF-A0A954R721-F1
#
_entry.id   AF-A0A954R721-F1
#
_cell.length_a   1.000
_cell.length_b   1.000
_cell.length_c   1.000
_cell.angle_alpha   90.00
_cell.angle_beta   90.00
_cell.angle_gamma   90.00
#
_symmetry.space_group_name_H-M   'P 1'
#
loop_
_entity.id
_entity.type
_entity.pdbx_description
1 polymer ?
#
loop_
_entity_poly.entity_id
_entity_poly.type
_entity_poly.pdbx_seq_one_letter_code
_entity_poly.pdbx_strand_id
1 'polypeptide(L)'
;MFVHSVAGSSWAAETQPISFRSDIAPILLDNCLACHGAKLAEGGFRVDSYQELLKAGDSGETPIATASDQTSELLRRLECDVSERMPAEAEPLTAEQIDRIKQWIAAGATFDGKDPAQTLNLVIPPATYPAAPESYVHSVPIVASRFSPDGAQVIAGGYYELTVWNVADGSLQRRIGNVGQRVFAIDFSADGQTMAVACGEPGRSGEVRLIDLASGQVQGVVARASDVAFDVAFRPG
;
A
#
# COMPACT_ATOMS: atom_id res chain seq x y z
N MET A 1 -34.86 21.81 43.49
CA MET A 1 -34.25 20.46 43.54
C MET A 1 -34.75 19.72 42.31
N PHE A 2 -34.04 19.84 41.19
CA PHE A 2 -34.37 19.14 39.94
C PHE A 2 -33.14 18.33 39.55
N VAL A 3 -33.25 17.01 39.65
CA VAL A 3 -32.26 16.06 39.17
C VAL A 3 -32.62 15.70 37.74
N HIS A 4 -31.82 16.15 36.76
CA HIS A 4 -31.90 15.62 35.41
C HIS A 4 -31.02 14.37 35.32
N SER A 5 -31.68 13.23 35.13
CA SER A 5 -31.05 11.97 34.74
C SER A 5 -30.48 12.12 33.33
N VAL A 6 -29.18 11.90 33.18
CA VAL A 6 -28.53 11.72 31.88
C VAL A 6 -28.51 10.22 31.58
N ALA A 7 -29.32 9.82 30.59
CA ALA A 7 -29.25 8.49 30.00
C ALA A 7 -27.94 8.34 29.23
N GLY A 8 -27.07 7.45 29.69
CA GLY A 8 -25.87 7.06 28.95
C GLY A 8 -26.25 6.33 27.67
N SER A 9 -25.88 6.89 26.53
CA SER A 9 -25.94 6.19 25.24
C SER A 9 -24.73 5.27 25.16
N SER A 10 -24.95 3.96 25.29
CA SER A 10 -23.94 2.93 25.02
C SER A 10 -23.68 2.88 23.52
N TRP A 11 -22.47 3.23 23.09
CA TRP A 11 -22.02 2.95 21.73
C TRP A 11 -21.48 1.53 21.74
N ALA A 12 -22.24 0.58 21.22
CA ALA A 12 -21.69 -0.70 20.81
C ALA A 12 -20.77 -0.42 19.62
N ALA A 13 -19.47 -0.63 19.79
CA ALA A 13 -18.54 -0.61 18.67
C ALA A 13 -18.88 -1.79 17.75
N GLU A 14 -19.48 -1.51 16.60
CA GLU A 14 -19.55 -2.50 15.52
C GLU A 14 -18.11 -2.86 15.13
N THR A 15 -17.71 -4.10 15.41
CA THR A 15 -16.47 -4.67 14.92
C THR A 15 -16.51 -4.65 13.40
N GLN A 16 -15.76 -3.74 12.77
CA GLN A 16 -15.64 -3.67 11.32
C GLN A 16 -15.18 -5.04 10.78
N PRO A 17 -15.79 -5.55 9.70
CA PRO A 17 -15.40 -6.81 9.09
C PRO A 17 -13.95 -6.75 8.59
N ILE A 18 -13.27 -7.89 8.60
CA ILE A 18 -11.85 -7.97 8.22
C ILE A 18 -11.71 -7.78 6.71
N SER A 19 -10.89 -6.81 6.33
CA SER A 19 -10.57 -6.48 4.94
C SER A 19 -9.33 -7.23 4.51
N PHE A 20 -9.39 -8.02 3.43
CA PHE A 20 -8.17 -8.58 2.87
C PHE A 20 -7.21 -7.47 2.48
N ARG A 21 -7.72 -6.42 1.81
CA ARG A 21 -6.90 -5.32 1.30
C ARG A 21 -6.16 -4.55 2.38
N SER A 22 -6.83 -4.29 3.50
CA SER A 22 -6.32 -3.38 4.55
C SER A 22 -5.67 -4.11 5.71
N ASP A 23 -6.09 -5.36 5.98
CA ASP A 23 -5.64 -6.11 7.16
C ASP A 23 -4.69 -7.27 6.82
N ILE A 24 -4.91 -7.96 5.70
CA ILE A 24 -4.20 -9.21 5.39
C ILE A 24 -3.11 -9.00 4.35
N ALA A 25 -3.41 -8.29 3.27
CA ALA A 25 -2.46 -8.01 2.20
C ALA A 25 -1.18 -7.31 2.70
N PRO A 26 -1.21 -6.35 3.66
CA PRO A 26 0.02 -5.79 4.23
C PRO A 26 0.88 -6.83 4.95
N ILE A 27 0.26 -7.73 5.72
CA ILE A 27 0.99 -8.80 6.43
C ILE A 27 1.69 -9.71 5.41
N LEU A 28 0.99 -10.11 4.35
CA LEU A 28 1.55 -10.94 3.28
C LEU A 28 2.65 -10.21 2.49
N LEU A 29 2.46 -8.91 2.22
CA LEU A 29 3.43 -8.07 1.54
C LEU A 29 4.75 -8.03 2.31
N ASP A 30 4.68 -7.74 3.61
CA ASP A 30 5.85 -7.45 4.43
C ASP A 30 6.60 -8.71 4.86
N ASN A 31 5.88 -9.82 5.07
CA ASN A 31 6.45 -11.03 5.68
C ASN A 31 6.63 -12.19 4.71
N CYS A 32 5.98 -12.18 3.54
CA CYS A 32 5.91 -13.35 2.66
C CYS A 32 6.34 -13.06 1.21
N LEU A 33 6.04 -11.87 0.67
CA LEU A 33 6.18 -11.58 -0.75
C LEU A 33 7.62 -11.72 -1.28
N ALA A 34 8.64 -11.45 -0.45
CA ALA A 34 10.04 -11.50 -0.86
C ALA A 34 10.46 -12.89 -1.38
N CYS A 35 9.96 -13.97 -0.74
CA CYS A 35 10.26 -15.37 -1.08
C CYS A 35 9.12 -16.07 -1.83
N HIS A 36 7.89 -15.56 -1.74
CA HIS A 36 6.69 -16.13 -2.35
C HIS A 36 6.05 -15.20 -3.38
N GLY A 37 6.86 -14.49 -4.15
CA GLY A 37 6.43 -13.58 -5.22
C GLY A 37 6.39 -14.21 -6.60
N ALA A 38 5.99 -13.43 -7.61
CA ALA A 38 5.93 -13.89 -9.01
C ALA A 38 7.30 -14.27 -9.60
N LYS A 39 8.40 -13.69 -9.08
CA LYS A 39 9.77 -13.93 -9.56
C LYS A 39 10.50 -15.04 -8.81
N LEU A 40 10.14 -15.24 -7.54
CA LEU A 40 10.72 -16.23 -6.64
C LEU A 40 9.54 -16.81 -5.84
N ALA A 41 9.25 -18.08 -6.05
CA ALA A 41 8.14 -18.79 -5.41
C ALA A 41 8.70 -20.02 -4.69
N GLU A 42 9.29 -19.81 -3.51
CA GLU A 42 9.82 -20.89 -2.70
C GLU A 42 8.73 -21.90 -2.35
N GLY A 43 9.06 -23.19 -2.48
CA GLY A 43 8.09 -24.28 -2.30
C GLY A 43 6.88 -24.20 -3.24
N GLY A 44 7.01 -23.54 -4.40
CA GLY A 44 5.95 -23.40 -5.40
C GLY A 44 4.76 -22.55 -4.97
N PHE A 45 4.80 -21.95 -3.77
CA PHE A 45 3.70 -21.17 -3.21
C PHE A 45 3.86 -19.68 -3.50
N ARG A 46 2.76 -19.01 -3.84
CA ARG A 46 2.74 -17.60 -4.24
C ARG A 46 1.72 -16.80 -3.44
N VAL A 47 2.11 -15.60 -3.04
CA VAL A 47 1.27 -14.65 -2.30
C VAL A 47 1.11 -13.31 -3.02
N ASP A 48 1.69 -13.14 -4.20
CA ASP A 48 1.74 -11.84 -4.88
C ASP A 48 0.39 -11.31 -5.36
N SER A 49 -0.66 -12.14 -5.36
CA SER A 49 -2.05 -11.73 -5.53
C SER A 49 -2.98 -12.65 -4.72
N TYR A 50 -4.23 -12.22 -4.48
CA TYR A 50 -5.22 -13.05 -3.81
C TYR A 50 -5.52 -14.34 -4.59
N GLN A 51 -5.59 -14.25 -5.92
CA GLN A 51 -5.84 -15.41 -6.78
C GLN A 51 -4.75 -16.48 -6.64
N GLU A 52 -3.49 -16.09 -6.55
CA GLU A 52 -2.37 -17.03 -6.39
C GLU A 52 -2.28 -17.57 -4.96
N LEU A 53 -2.61 -16.76 -3.95
CA LEU A 53 -2.62 -17.15 -2.53
C LEU A 53 -3.48 -18.40 -2.25
N LEU A 54 -4.54 -18.61 -3.04
CA LEU A 54 -5.45 -19.75 -2.87
C LEU A 54 -4.92 -21.05 -3.50
N LYS A 55 -3.85 -21.00 -4.29
CA LYS A 55 -3.32 -22.17 -5.00
C LYS A 55 -2.28 -22.89 -4.17
N ALA A 56 -2.38 -24.22 -4.11
CA ALA A 56 -1.40 -25.06 -3.45
C ALA A 56 0.01 -24.86 -4.05
N GLY A 57 1.01 -24.86 -3.18
CA GLY A 57 2.41 -24.98 -3.57
C GLY A 57 2.83 -26.45 -3.76
N ASP A 58 4.13 -26.70 -3.70
CA ASP A 58 4.74 -28.02 -3.90
C ASP A 58 4.34 -29.04 -2.82
N SER A 59 3.83 -28.59 -1.66
CA SER A 59 3.29 -29.48 -0.63
C SER A 59 2.01 -30.19 -1.08
N GLY A 60 1.27 -29.63 -2.05
CA GLY A 60 -0.05 -30.11 -2.46
C GLY A 60 -1.17 -29.85 -1.44
N GLU A 61 -0.84 -29.28 -0.27
CA GLU A 61 -1.80 -28.96 0.79
C GLU A 61 -2.60 -27.70 0.47
N THR A 62 -3.82 -27.61 1.00
CA THR A 62 -4.69 -26.45 0.80
C THR A 62 -4.14 -25.24 1.58
N PRO A 63 -3.73 -24.14 0.91
CA PRO A 63 -3.11 -23.02 1.61
C PRO A 63 -4.08 -22.32 2.56
N ILE A 64 -5.29 -22.03 2.07
CA ILE A 64 -6.36 -21.34 2.78
C ILE A 64 -7.59 -22.23 2.77
N ALA A 65 -7.83 -22.92 3.89
CA ALA A 65 -8.99 -23.77 4.11
C ALA A 65 -10.04 -23.00 4.93
N THR A 66 -11.19 -22.71 4.32
CA THR A 66 -12.30 -22.00 4.97
C THR A 66 -13.31 -22.93 5.64
N ALA A 67 -13.19 -24.25 5.43
CA ALA A 67 -14.01 -25.24 6.12
C ALA A 67 -13.44 -25.48 7.53
N SER A 68 -14.31 -25.47 8.54
CA SER A 68 -13.91 -25.51 9.96
C SER A 68 -13.25 -26.82 10.40
N ASP A 69 -13.40 -27.89 9.63
CA ASP A 69 -12.80 -29.21 9.85
C ASP A 69 -11.44 -29.39 9.16
N GLN A 70 -10.98 -28.38 8.41
CA GLN A 70 -9.69 -28.38 7.72
C GLN A 70 -8.76 -27.35 8.34
N THR A 71 -7.45 -27.64 8.30
CA THR A 71 -6.42 -26.69 8.72
C THR A 71 -5.79 -26.08 7.48
N SER A 72 -5.73 -24.74 7.44
CA SER A 72 -5.00 -24.01 6.42
C SER A 72 -3.50 -24.31 6.53
N GLU A 73 -2.86 -24.74 5.45
CA GLU A 73 -1.40 -24.95 5.44
C GLU A 73 -0.66 -23.65 5.81
N LEU A 74 -1.19 -22.48 5.42
CA LEU A 74 -0.64 -21.19 5.85
C LEU A 74 -0.57 -21.09 7.37
N LEU A 75 -1.67 -21.35 8.09
CA LEU A 75 -1.70 -21.26 9.55
C LEU A 75 -0.79 -22.30 10.21
N ARG A 76 -0.77 -23.54 9.69
CA ARG A 76 0.14 -24.58 10.18
C ARG A 76 1.59 -24.09 10.16
N ARG A 77 2.02 -23.47 9.05
CA ARG A 77 3.39 -22.95 8.88
C ARG A 77 3.70 -21.73 9.73
N LEU A 78 2.70 -20.93 10.10
CA LEU A 78 2.92 -19.77 10.97
C LEU A 78 3.08 -20.18 12.45
N GLU A 79 2.51 -21.31 12.85
CA GLU A 79 2.43 -21.74 14.25
C GLU A 79 3.30 -22.96 14.60
N CYS A 80 3.92 -23.60 13.59
CA CYS A 80 4.75 -24.78 13.80
C CYS A 80 6.15 -24.46 14.36
N ASP A 81 6.89 -25.51 14.67
CA ASP A 81 8.28 -25.41 15.11
C ASP A 81 9.17 -24.72 14.07
N VAL A 82 10.24 -24.08 14.58
CA VAL A 82 11.12 -23.20 13.81
C VAL A 82 11.74 -23.83 12.56
N SER A 83 11.89 -25.16 12.51
CA SER A 83 12.46 -25.86 11.36
C SER A 83 11.56 -25.86 10.11
N GLU A 84 10.24 -25.71 10.29
CA GLU A 84 9.26 -25.67 9.20
C GLU A 84 8.53 -24.32 9.11
N ARG A 85 8.74 -23.46 10.12
CA ARG A 85 8.02 -22.19 10.30
C ARG A 85 8.29 -21.24 9.16
N MET A 86 7.24 -20.55 8.73
CA MET A 86 7.35 -19.39 7.87
C MET A 86 7.09 -18.10 8.66
N PRO A 87 7.85 -17.02 8.41
CA PRO A 87 9.00 -16.92 7.49
C PRO A 87 10.24 -17.67 8.03
N ALA A 88 10.98 -18.37 7.15
CA ALA A 88 12.10 -19.24 7.56
C ALA A 88 13.33 -18.48 8.10
N GLU A 89 13.68 -17.35 7.47
CA GLU A 89 14.89 -16.57 7.77
C GLU A 89 14.59 -15.21 8.42
N ALA A 90 13.36 -14.99 8.89
CA ALA A 90 12.96 -13.77 9.57
C ALA A 90 12.25 -14.07 10.91
N GLU A 91 12.07 -13.01 11.70
CA GLU A 91 11.27 -13.06 12.92
C GLU A 91 9.87 -13.62 12.64
N PRO A 92 9.28 -14.37 13.59
CA PRO A 92 7.91 -14.81 13.46
C PRO A 92 6.96 -13.62 13.36
N LEU A 93 5.83 -13.84 12.67
CA LEU A 93 4.71 -12.91 12.75
C LEU A 93 4.29 -12.74 14.21
N THR A 94 3.81 -11.55 14.56
CA THR A 94 3.28 -11.30 15.89
C THR A 94 1.99 -12.09 16.10
N ALA A 95 1.65 -12.34 17.37
CA ALA A 95 0.40 -13.00 17.72
C ALA A 95 -0.82 -12.26 17.13
N GLU A 96 -0.80 -10.92 17.12
CA GLU A 96 -1.88 -10.12 16.54
C GLU A 96 -1.99 -10.31 15.02
N GLN A 97 -0.87 -10.42 14.30
CA GLN A 97 -0.88 -10.68 12.86
C GLN A 97 -1.45 -12.07 12.55
N ILE A 98 -1.04 -13.10 13.30
CA ILE A 98 -1.54 -14.46 13.15
C ILE A 98 -3.05 -14.51 13.46
N ASP A 99 -3.47 -13.87 14.55
CA ASP A 99 -4.89 -13.81 14.93
C ASP A 99 -5.74 -13.08 13.88
N ARG A 100 -5.19 -12.04 13.23
CA ARG A 100 -5.88 -11.35 12.13
C ARG A 100 -6.10 -12.27 10.94
N ILE A 101 -5.09 -13.06 10.56
CA ILE A 101 -5.19 -14.07 9.50
C ILE A 101 -6.22 -15.15 9.88
N LYS A 102 -6.18 -15.67 11.11
CA LYS A 102 -7.17 -16.66 11.59
C LYS A 102 -8.60 -16.15 11.49
N GLN A 103 -8.86 -14.94 11.98
CA GLN A 103 -10.19 -14.36 11.93
C GLN A 103 -10.66 -14.14 10.49
N TRP A 104 -9.76 -13.74 9.58
CA TRP A 104 -10.09 -13.59 8.16
C TRP A 104 -10.44 -14.94 7.51
N ILE A 105 -9.67 -16.00 7.79
CA ILE A 105 -9.95 -17.35 7.28
C ILE A 105 -11.29 -17.87 7.84
N ALA A 106 -11.53 -17.69 9.14
CA ALA A 106 -12.78 -18.05 9.79
C ALA A 106 -13.99 -17.27 9.24
N ALA A 107 -13.78 -16.05 8.76
CA ALA A 107 -14.78 -15.24 8.05
C ALA A 107 -14.97 -15.64 6.57
N GLY A 108 -14.35 -16.74 6.13
CA GLY A 108 -14.47 -17.26 4.77
C GLY A 108 -13.40 -16.75 3.80
N ALA A 109 -12.30 -16.17 4.31
CA ALA A 109 -11.17 -15.68 3.54
C ALA A 109 -11.56 -14.76 2.36
N THR A 110 -12.54 -13.88 2.58
CA THR A 110 -13.14 -13.07 1.52
C THR A 110 -12.17 -12.04 0.95
N PHE A 111 -12.28 -11.78 -0.36
CA PHE A 111 -11.56 -10.71 -1.05
C PHE A 111 -12.47 -9.51 -1.32
N ASP A 112 -12.08 -8.35 -0.80
CA ASP A 112 -12.80 -7.08 -0.90
C ASP A 112 -12.19 -6.11 -1.94
N GLY A 113 -11.40 -6.64 -2.87
CA GLY A 113 -10.86 -5.90 -4.01
C GLY A 113 -11.63 -6.09 -5.31
N LYS A 114 -11.26 -5.31 -6.32
CA LYS A 114 -11.91 -5.34 -7.64
C LYS A 114 -11.39 -6.47 -8.52
N ASP A 115 -10.09 -6.76 -8.44
CA ASP A 115 -9.41 -7.74 -9.27
C ASP A 115 -8.52 -8.63 -8.38
N PRO A 116 -8.86 -9.92 -8.21
CA PRO A 116 -8.08 -10.85 -7.38
C PRO A 116 -6.71 -11.19 -7.97
N ALA A 117 -6.45 -10.94 -9.26
CA ALA A 117 -5.16 -11.14 -9.90
C ALA A 117 -4.23 -9.93 -9.77
N GLN A 118 -4.73 -8.79 -9.28
CA GLN A 118 -3.93 -7.60 -9.07
C GLN A 118 -2.89 -7.83 -7.96
N THR A 119 -1.70 -7.24 -8.13
CA THR A 119 -0.61 -7.42 -7.16
C THR A 119 -0.93 -6.80 -5.81
N LEU A 120 -0.42 -7.38 -4.72
CA LEU A 120 -0.65 -6.87 -3.36
C LEU A 120 -0.39 -5.37 -3.21
N ASN A 121 0.68 -4.86 -3.82
CA ASN A 121 1.02 -3.43 -3.78
C ASN A 121 -0.12 -2.52 -4.25
N LEU A 122 -0.82 -2.90 -5.32
CA LEU A 122 -1.92 -2.13 -5.88
C LEU A 122 -3.27 -2.42 -5.21
N VAL A 123 -3.41 -3.60 -4.61
CA VAL A 123 -4.61 -3.99 -3.85
C VAL A 123 -4.66 -3.26 -2.50
N ILE A 124 -3.51 -3.10 -1.82
CA ILE A 124 -3.39 -2.39 -0.55
C ILE A 124 -3.73 -0.91 -0.77
N PRO A 125 -4.69 -0.34 -0.01
CA PRO A 125 -5.03 1.07 -0.10
C PRO A 125 -3.80 1.95 0.10
N PRO A 126 -3.63 3.04 -0.68
CA PRO A 126 -2.58 4.00 -0.41
C PRO A 126 -2.71 4.60 0.99
N ALA A 127 -1.59 4.78 1.69
CA ALA A 127 -1.60 5.51 2.95
C ALA A 127 -2.13 6.94 2.73
N THR A 128 -2.84 7.48 3.72
CA THR A 128 -3.26 8.89 3.70
C THR A 128 -2.21 9.72 4.42
N TYR A 129 -1.66 10.71 3.73
CA TYR A 129 -0.72 11.67 4.31
C TYR A 129 -1.43 12.93 4.82
N PRO A 130 -0.81 13.68 5.76
CA PRO A 130 -1.30 14.99 6.17
C PRO A 130 -1.50 15.93 4.97
N ALA A 131 -2.40 16.90 5.13
CA ALA A 131 -2.51 17.99 4.17
C ALA A 131 -1.22 18.82 4.14
N ALA A 132 -0.82 19.26 2.94
CA ALA A 132 0.27 20.22 2.78
C ALA A 132 -0.08 21.56 3.45
N PRO A 133 0.91 22.32 3.96
CA PRO A 133 0.66 23.61 4.57
C PRO A 133 0.10 24.61 3.55
N GLU A 134 -0.83 25.48 3.94
CA GLU A 134 -1.41 26.48 3.02
C GLU A 134 -0.34 27.40 2.43
N SER A 135 0.68 27.76 3.22
CA SER A 135 1.83 28.55 2.78
C SER A 135 3.12 28.04 3.40
N TYR A 136 4.23 28.27 2.70
CA TYR A 136 5.57 27.96 3.19
C TYR A 136 6.14 29.17 3.92
N VAL A 137 6.30 29.04 5.25
CA VAL A 137 6.95 30.08 6.07
C VAL A 137 8.47 30.14 5.85
N HIS A 138 9.05 29.07 5.31
CA HIS A 138 10.46 28.97 4.92
C HIS A 138 10.55 28.29 3.55
N SER A 139 11.57 28.64 2.78
CA SER A 139 11.85 27.97 1.51
C SER A 139 12.08 26.48 1.75
N VAL A 140 11.28 25.65 1.10
CA VAL A 140 11.50 24.20 1.07
C VAL A 140 12.41 23.84 -0.10
N PRO A 141 13.35 22.90 0.07
CA PRO A 141 14.18 22.45 -1.04
C PRO A 141 13.30 21.71 -2.05
N ILE A 142 13.33 22.18 -3.30
CA ILE A 142 12.73 21.47 -4.43
C ILE A 142 13.78 20.49 -4.93
N VAL A 143 13.63 19.21 -4.59
CA VAL A 143 14.57 18.15 -5.01
C VAL A 143 14.10 17.40 -6.24
N ALA A 144 12.83 17.54 -6.61
CA ALA A 144 12.23 16.95 -7.81
C ALA A 144 11.40 17.98 -8.55
N SER A 145 11.60 18.09 -9.87
CA SER A 145 10.70 18.79 -10.77
C SER A 145 10.72 18.15 -12.15
N ARG A 146 9.62 18.27 -12.89
CA ARG A 146 9.50 17.73 -14.25
C ARG A 146 8.50 18.53 -15.07
N PHE A 147 8.80 18.76 -16.35
CA PHE A 147 7.82 19.28 -17.29
C PHE A 147 6.76 18.22 -17.60
N SER A 148 5.51 18.63 -17.79
CA SER A 148 4.50 17.78 -18.43
C SER A 148 4.97 17.39 -19.84
N PRO A 149 4.50 16.26 -20.41
CA PRO A 149 4.95 15.81 -21.73
C PRO A 149 4.68 16.80 -22.87
N ASP A 150 3.64 17.64 -22.75
CA ASP A 150 3.33 18.72 -23.69
C ASP A 150 4.13 20.02 -23.43
N GLY A 151 4.92 20.08 -22.36
CA GLY A 151 5.71 21.24 -21.94
C GLY A 151 4.89 22.42 -21.40
N ALA A 152 3.57 22.29 -21.26
CA ALA A 152 2.71 23.38 -20.82
C ALA A 152 2.78 23.63 -19.30
N GLN A 153 3.20 22.63 -18.53
CA GLN A 153 3.25 22.68 -17.08
C GLN A 153 4.62 22.24 -16.52
N VAL A 154 4.98 22.77 -15.36
CA VAL A 154 6.03 22.22 -14.50
C VAL A 154 5.40 21.68 -13.23
N ILE A 155 5.70 20.43 -12.92
CA ILE A 155 5.32 19.77 -11.67
C ILE A 155 6.55 19.80 -10.77
N ALA A 156 6.41 20.38 -9.58
CA ALA A 156 7.50 20.47 -8.59
C ALA A 156 7.09 19.82 -7.27
N GLY A 157 8.01 19.08 -6.66
CA GLY A 157 7.84 18.46 -5.34
C GLY A 157 7.82 19.49 -4.22
N GLY A 158 6.75 19.48 -3.43
CA GLY A 158 6.62 20.25 -2.19
C GLY A 158 6.64 19.35 -0.95
N TYR A 159 6.14 19.87 0.17
CA TYR A 159 5.99 19.13 1.42
C TYR A 159 4.60 18.49 1.50
N TYR A 160 4.53 17.16 1.46
CA TYR A 160 3.28 16.36 1.31
C TYR A 160 2.47 16.64 0.03
N GLU A 161 3.06 17.29 -0.98
CA GLU A 161 2.37 17.66 -2.21
C GLU A 161 3.26 17.73 -3.45
N LEU A 162 2.59 17.82 -4.60
CA LEU A 162 3.12 18.37 -5.83
C LEU A 162 2.44 19.70 -6.14
N THR A 163 3.20 20.64 -6.69
CA THR A 163 2.68 21.90 -7.20
C THR A 163 2.75 21.91 -8.73
N VAL A 164 1.70 22.37 -9.39
CA VAL A 164 1.55 22.37 -10.85
C VAL A 164 1.51 23.81 -11.33
N TRP A 165 2.51 24.20 -12.11
CA TRP A 165 2.74 25.57 -12.56
C TRP A 165 2.56 25.68 -14.06
N ASN A 166 1.93 26.76 -14.52
CA ASN A 166 1.86 27.10 -15.93
C ASN A 166 3.23 27.62 -16.40
N VAL A 167 3.74 27.09 -17.52
CA VAL A 167 5.04 27.50 -18.05
C VAL A 167 5.00 28.88 -18.72
N ALA A 168 3.89 29.25 -19.34
CA ALA A 168 3.77 30.49 -20.11
C ALA A 168 3.75 31.74 -19.23
N ASP A 169 3.11 31.68 -18.06
CA ASP A 169 2.94 32.84 -17.18
C ASP A 169 3.48 32.66 -15.76
N GLY A 170 3.95 31.46 -15.39
CA GLY A 170 4.49 31.16 -14.06
C GLY A 170 3.44 31.09 -12.95
N SER A 171 2.15 31.02 -13.28
CA SER A 171 1.08 30.91 -12.29
C SER A 171 0.98 29.50 -11.69
N LEU A 172 0.71 29.42 -10.39
CA LEU A 172 0.35 28.16 -9.72
C LEU A 172 -1.07 27.78 -10.14
N GLN A 173 -1.21 26.71 -10.91
CA GLN A 173 -2.51 26.22 -11.39
C GLN A 173 -3.16 25.28 -10.38
N ARG A 174 -2.37 24.42 -9.73
CA ARG A 174 -2.90 23.38 -8.85
C ARG A 174 -1.91 22.89 -7.81
N ARG A 175 -2.47 22.30 -6.75
CA ARG A 175 -1.75 21.57 -5.70
C ARG A 175 -2.33 20.16 -5.63
N ILE A 176 -1.47 19.15 -5.56
CA ILE A 176 -1.83 17.74 -5.52
C ILE A 176 -1.27 17.17 -4.22
N GLY A 177 -2.15 16.89 -3.26
CA GLY A 177 -1.76 16.35 -1.96
C GLY A 177 -1.69 14.81 -1.93
N ASN A 178 -1.68 14.27 -0.71
CA ASN A 178 -1.59 12.82 -0.45
C ASN A 178 -0.35 12.17 -1.08
N VAL A 179 0.80 12.84 -0.93
CA VAL A 179 2.12 12.35 -1.31
C VAL A 179 2.97 12.28 -0.04
N GLY A 180 4.00 11.42 0.00
CA GLY A 180 4.91 11.33 1.14
C GLY A 180 5.54 12.67 1.50
N GLN A 181 6.10 12.75 2.71
CA GLN A 181 6.64 13.99 3.29
C GLN A 181 7.53 14.78 2.31
N ARG A 182 8.39 14.06 1.57
CA ARG A 182 9.23 14.62 0.50
C ARG A 182 9.01 13.85 -0.79
N VAL A 183 9.16 14.56 -1.91
CA VAL A 183 9.16 14.01 -3.27
C VAL A 183 10.58 14.02 -3.79
N PHE A 184 11.09 12.87 -4.22
CA PHE A 184 12.47 12.68 -4.67
C PHE A 184 12.60 12.56 -6.18
N ALA A 185 11.59 11.99 -6.84
CA ALA A 185 11.54 11.92 -8.29
C ALA A 185 10.09 11.91 -8.79
N ILE A 186 9.92 12.41 -10.01
CA ILE A 186 8.65 12.45 -10.74
C ILE A 186 8.97 11.96 -12.16
N ASP A 187 8.14 11.09 -12.71
CA ASP A 187 8.17 10.74 -14.13
C ASP A 187 6.76 10.57 -14.70
N PHE A 188 6.63 10.69 -16.01
CA PHE A 188 5.38 10.56 -16.76
C PHE A 188 5.36 9.28 -17.58
N SER A 189 4.19 8.66 -17.60
CA SER A 189 3.81 7.67 -18.60
C SER A 189 3.88 8.25 -20.01
N ALA A 190 4.04 7.39 -21.01
CA ALA A 190 4.20 7.81 -22.41
C ALA A 190 2.99 8.57 -22.98
N ASP A 191 1.78 8.30 -22.46
CA ASP A 191 0.56 9.03 -22.82
C ASP A 191 0.37 10.34 -22.02
N GLY A 192 1.22 10.59 -21.02
CA GLY A 192 1.20 11.75 -20.15
C GLY A 192 0.05 11.82 -19.15
N GLN A 193 -0.77 10.76 -19.03
CA GLN A 193 -1.95 10.78 -18.15
C GLN A 193 -1.58 10.41 -16.71
N THR A 194 -0.62 9.50 -16.53
CA THR A 194 -0.16 9.04 -15.21
C THR A 194 1.22 9.58 -14.90
N MET A 195 1.38 10.11 -13.68
CA MET A 195 2.66 10.40 -13.04
C MET A 195 3.05 9.26 -12.10
N ALA A 196 4.32 8.88 -12.09
CA ALA A 196 4.92 8.09 -11.04
C ALA A 196 5.75 9.02 -10.15
N VAL A 197 5.57 8.90 -8.84
CA VAL A 197 6.11 9.84 -7.86
C VAL A 197 6.82 9.04 -6.77
N ALA A 198 8.14 9.14 -6.75
CA ALA A 198 8.96 8.58 -5.68
C ALA A 198 8.93 9.55 -4.49
N CYS A 199 8.40 9.11 -3.37
CA CYS A 199 8.19 9.95 -2.20
C CYS A 199 8.39 9.17 -0.90
N GLY A 200 8.44 9.88 0.23
CA GLY A 200 8.57 9.23 1.52
C GLY A 200 8.98 10.17 2.64
N GLU A 201 9.21 9.56 3.80
CA GLU A 201 9.78 10.22 4.97
C GLU A 201 11.15 9.60 5.28
N PRO A 202 12.24 10.40 5.22
CA PRO A 202 13.60 9.90 5.44
C PRO A 202 13.75 9.06 6.70
N GLY A 203 14.29 7.86 6.55
CA GLY A 203 14.51 6.89 7.61
C GLY A 203 13.25 6.23 8.17
N ARG A 204 12.08 6.45 7.53
CA ARG A 204 10.79 5.93 8.04
C ARG A 204 9.95 5.23 6.99
N SER A 205 9.87 5.75 5.76
CA SER A 205 9.04 5.15 4.73
C SER A 205 9.38 5.68 3.34
N GLY A 206 9.12 4.87 2.33
CA GLY A 206 9.14 5.27 0.93
C GLY A 206 8.07 4.59 0.12
N GLU A 207 7.57 5.30 -0.87
CA GLU A 207 6.54 4.82 -1.79
C GLU A 207 6.79 5.34 -3.19
N VAL A 208 6.38 4.55 -4.18
CA VAL A 208 6.20 5.02 -5.55
C VAL A 208 4.70 5.06 -5.84
N ARG A 209 4.13 6.28 -5.88
CA ARG A 209 2.72 6.54 -6.12
C ARG A 209 2.44 6.74 -7.61
N LEU A 210 1.38 6.11 -8.11
CA LEU A 210 0.80 6.43 -9.42
C LEU A 210 -0.31 7.45 -9.22
N ILE A 211 -0.21 8.59 -9.90
CA ILE A 211 -1.13 9.71 -9.77
C ILE A 211 -1.67 10.09 -11.14
N ASP A 212 -2.98 10.20 -11.26
CA ASP A 212 -3.62 10.76 -12.45
C ASP A 212 -3.34 12.27 -12.54
N LEU A 213 -2.76 12.74 -13.63
CA LEU A 213 -2.40 14.17 -13.79
C LEU A 213 -3.64 15.06 -13.75
N ALA A 214 -4.68 14.68 -14.50
CA ALA A 214 -5.88 15.48 -14.70
C ALA A 214 -6.67 15.71 -13.41
N SER A 215 -6.85 14.68 -12.59
CA SER A 215 -7.61 14.73 -11.34
C SER A 215 -6.74 14.92 -10.10
N GLY A 216 -5.46 14.56 -10.16
CA GLY A 216 -4.55 14.53 -9.01
C GLY A 216 -4.82 13.37 -8.05
N GLN A 217 -5.65 12.41 -8.43
CA GLN A 217 -5.99 11.27 -7.57
C GLN A 217 -4.87 10.24 -7.60
N VAL A 218 -4.52 9.72 -6.41
CA VAL A 218 -3.61 8.58 -6.28
C VAL A 218 -4.35 7.33 -6.73
N GLN A 219 -3.91 6.74 -7.83
CA GLN A 219 -4.50 5.54 -8.43
C GLN A 219 -3.97 4.26 -7.77
N GLY A 220 -2.78 4.30 -7.18
CA GLY A 220 -2.17 3.17 -6.48
C GLY A 220 -0.74 3.44 -6.04
N VAL A 221 -0.16 2.47 -5.33
CA VAL A 221 1.24 2.47 -4.89
C VAL A 221 1.89 1.23 -5.47
N VAL A 222 2.90 1.38 -6.33
CA VAL A 222 3.54 0.24 -7.02
C VAL A 222 4.73 -0.34 -6.26
N ALA A 223 5.28 0.43 -5.32
CA ALA A 223 6.36 -0.01 -4.45
C ALA A 223 6.24 0.68 -3.08
N ARG A 224 6.55 -0.07 -2.02
CA ARG A 224 6.66 0.40 -0.63
C ARG A 224 8.01 -0.04 -0.09
N ALA A 225 8.64 0.82 0.70
CA ALA A 225 9.95 0.60 1.27
C ALA A 225 10.01 1.16 2.71
N SER A 226 10.90 0.60 3.52
CA SER A 226 11.16 1.05 4.90
C SER A 226 11.91 2.40 4.96
N ASP A 227 12.41 2.87 3.83
CA ASP A 227 13.01 4.19 3.64
C ASP A 227 12.60 4.73 2.27
N VAL A 228 12.96 5.98 1.98
CA VAL A 228 12.51 6.75 0.83
C VAL A 228 12.79 6.06 -0.51
N ALA A 229 11.85 6.18 -1.44
CA ALA A 229 12.10 5.91 -2.84
C ALA A 229 12.83 7.13 -3.44
N PHE A 230 14.07 6.94 -3.89
CA PHE A 230 14.90 8.04 -4.40
C PHE A 230 14.62 8.41 -5.85
N ASP A 231 14.27 7.42 -6.67
CA ASP A 231 14.15 7.62 -8.11
C ASP A 231 13.00 6.79 -8.69
N VAL A 232 12.48 7.26 -9.81
CA VAL A 232 11.48 6.55 -10.61
C VAL A 232 11.62 6.92 -12.08
N ALA A 233 11.47 5.92 -12.94
CA ALA A 233 11.41 6.12 -14.37
C ALA A 233 10.35 5.22 -15.01
N PHE A 234 9.56 5.78 -15.92
CA PHE A 234 8.82 4.99 -16.89
C PHE A 234 9.77 4.50 -17.98
N ARG A 235 9.50 3.31 -18.50
CA ARG A 235 10.22 2.79 -19.66
C ARG A 235 10.06 3.77 -20.83
N PRO A 236 11.14 4.12 -21.54
CA PRO A 236 11.04 4.85 -22.80
C PRO A 236 10.16 4.07 -23.80
N GLY A 237 9.28 4.79 -24.51
CA GLY A 237 8.45 4.25 -25.58
C GLY A 237 9.26 3.73 -26.76
#